data_AF-A0A744FFP3-F1
#
_entry.id   AF-A0A744FFP3-F1
#
_cell.length_a   1.000
_cell.length_b   1.000
_cell.length_c   1.000
_cell.angle_alpha   90.00
_cell.angle_beta   90.00
_cell.angle_gamma   90.00
#
_symmetry.space_group_name_H-M   'P 1'
#
loop_
_entity.id
_entity.type
_entity.pdbx_description
1 polymer ?
#
loop_
_entity_poly.entity_id
_entity_poly.type
_entity_poly.pdbx_seq_one_letter_code
_entity_poly.pdbx_strand_id
1 'polypeptide(L)'
;MDYITELYCLVDDFWQSVKEQIDNYMISDDKKHRSRQSILSLSEMTTLVILFHSMRFRQFKKFYQYVSIFMRREFPRLLSYNR
;
A
#
# COMPACT_ATOMS: atom_id res chain seq x y z
N MET A 1 6.33 1.20 17.73
CA MET A 1 5.36 0.32 17.04
C MET A 1 4.11 1.11 16.69
N ASP A 2 3.66 1.98 17.60
CA ASP A 2 2.47 2.81 17.43
C ASP A 2 2.49 3.72 16.19
N TYR A 3 3.66 4.24 15.78
CA TYR A 3 3.77 5.13 14.61
C TYR A 3 3.31 4.49 13.29
N ILE A 4 3.63 3.22 13.03
CA ILE A 4 3.26 2.57 11.76
C ILE A 4 1.76 2.31 11.73
N THR A 5 1.20 1.88 12.86
CA THR A 5 -0.23 1.68 13.02
C THR A 5 -1.00 2.99 12.88
N GLU A 6 -0.52 4.07 13.51
CA GLU A 6 -1.10 5.40 13.38
C GLU A 6 -1.05 5.90 11.94
N LEU A 7 0.11 5.78 11.28
CA LEU A 7 0.24 6.11 9.86
C LEU A 7 -0.73 5.31 9.00
N TYR A 8 -0.83 4.00 9.25
CA TYR A 8 -1.74 3.13 8.52
C TYR A 8 -3.21 3.55 8.72
N CYS A 9 -3.63 3.85 9.95
CA CYS A 9 -4.98 4.32 10.24
C CYS A 9 -5.30 5.62 9.49
N LEU A 10 -4.40 6.61 9.53
CA LEU A 10 -4.59 7.87 8.80
C LEU A 10 -4.71 7.64 7.28
N VAL A 11 -3.90 6.75 6.74
CA VAL A 11 -3.91 6.39 5.32
C VAL A 11 -5.20 5.63 4.96
N ASP A 12 -5.66 4.75 5.84
CA ASP A 12 -6.89 3.98 5.62
C ASP A 12 -8.13 4.88 5.65
N ASP A 13 -8.22 5.78 6.63
CA ASP A 13 -9.28 6.79 6.71
C ASP A 13 -9.31 7.68 5.45
N PHE A 14 -8.13 8.06 4.95
CA PHE A 14 -8.01 8.78 3.68
C PHE A 14 -8.60 7.97 2.51
N TRP A 15 -8.18 6.71 2.33
CA TRP A 15 -8.70 5.87 1.25
C TRP A 15 -10.21 5.62 1.37
N GLN A 16 -10.75 5.46 2.59
CA GLN A 16 -12.18 5.33 2.82
C GLN A 16 -12.94 6.59 2.36
N SER A 17 -12.43 7.78 2.68
CA SER A 17 -13.05 9.05 2.27
C SER A 17 -12.98 9.33 0.76
N VAL A 18 -11.96 8.81 0.10
CA VAL A 18 -11.66 9.11 -1.31
C VAL A 18 -12.21 8.03 -2.26
N LYS A 19 -12.55 6.83 -1.77
CA LYS A 19 -12.97 5.69 -2.59
C LYS A 19 -14.11 6.02 -3.56
N GLU A 20 -15.20 6.61 -3.06
CA GLU A 20 -16.36 6.96 -3.88
C GLU A 20 -16.01 8.01 -4.94
N GLN A 21 -15.14 8.96 -4.60
CA GLN A 21 -14.70 9.99 -5.54
C GLN A 21 -13.87 9.36 -6.67
N ILE A 22 -12.92 8.49 -6.34
CA ILE A 22 -12.07 7.81 -7.33
C ILE A 22 -12.92 6.97 -8.28
N ASP A 23 -13.88 6.20 -7.76
CA ASP A 23 -14.75 5.37 -8.60
C ASP A 23 -15.53 6.23 -9.61
N ASN A 24 -15.95 7.45 -9.23
CA ASN A 24 -16.62 8.40 -10.13
C ASN A 24 -15.69 9.08 -11.14
N TYR A 25 -14.39 9.24 -10.83
CA TYR A 25 -13.40 9.82 -11.74
C TYR A 25 -12.74 8.78 -12.66
N MET A 26 -12.91 7.49 -12.40
CA MET A 26 -12.38 6.44 -13.25
C MET A 26 -13.12 6.42 -14.59
N ILE A 27 -12.34 6.46 -15.68
CA ILE A 27 -12.89 6.36 -17.04
C ILE A 27 -13.42 4.93 -17.22
N SER A 28 -14.73 4.79 -17.40
CA SER A 28 -15.34 3.53 -17.82
C SER A 28 -15.11 3.33 -19.32
N ASP A 29 -14.48 2.22 -19.69
CA ASP A 29 -14.60 1.65 -21.03
C ASP A 29 -15.71 0.58 -20.94
N ASP A 30 -16.61 0.47 -21.93
CA ASP A 30 -17.74 -0.49 -21.95
C ASP A 30 -17.29 -1.97 -22.01
N LYS A 31 -16.02 -2.23 -21.70
CA LYS A 31 -15.38 -3.53 -21.66
C LYS A 31 -15.42 -4.07 -20.24
N LYS A 32 -15.65 -5.37 -20.14
CA LYS A 32 -15.57 -6.08 -18.86
C LYS A 32 -14.12 -6.15 -18.39
N HIS A 33 -13.76 -5.31 -17.44
CA HIS A 33 -12.46 -5.36 -16.79
C HIS A 33 -12.44 -6.45 -15.71
N ARG A 34 -11.27 -7.06 -15.54
CA ARG A 34 -11.05 -8.08 -14.51
C ARG A 34 -10.96 -7.40 -13.14
N SER A 35 -11.96 -7.59 -12.29
CA SER A 35 -11.89 -7.20 -10.87
C SER A 35 -11.28 -8.34 -10.06
N ARG A 36 -10.00 -8.21 -9.70
CA ARG A 36 -9.31 -9.11 -8.76
C ARG A 36 -8.90 -8.29 -7.55
N GLN A 37 -9.29 -8.77 -6.37
CA GLN A 37 -8.76 -8.24 -5.12
C GLN A 37 -7.26 -8.53 -5.07
N SER A 38 -6.46 -7.48 -4.92
CA SER A 38 -5.03 -7.60 -4.65
C SER A 38 -4.83 -8.14 -3.23
N ILE A 39 -3.71 -8.83 -3.00
CA ILE A 39 -3.35 -9.37 -1.67
C ILE A 39 -3.06 -8.23 -0.69
N LEU A 40 -2.46 -7.13 -1.19
CA LEU A 40 -2.28 -5.88 -0.45
C LEU A 40 -3.41 -4.92 -0.79
N SER A 41 -3.95 -4.25 0.21
CA SER A 41 -4.85 -3.12 0.07
C SER A 41 -4.12 -1.87 -0.44
N LEU A 42 -4.87 -0.90 -0.96
CA LEU A 42 -4.34 0.40 -1.35
C LEU A 42 -3.72 1.14 -0.16
N SER A 43 -4.34 1.02 1.03
CA SER A 43 -3.84 1.56 2.29
C SER A 43 -2.47 0.98 2.66
N GLU A 44 -2.29 -0.35 2.57
CA GLU A 44 -1.00 -0.99 2.83
C GLU A 44 0.06 -0.54 1.80
N MET A 45 -0.28 -0.49 0.51
CA MET A 45 0.65 -0.05 -0.53
C MET A 45 1.10 1.40 -0.33
N THR A 46 0.17 2.29 -0.03
CA THR A 46 0.49 3.71 0.20
C THR A 46 1.30 3.90 1.48
N THR A 47 0.99 3.18 2.55
CA THR A 47 1.82 3.13 3.77
C THR A 47 3.25 2.71 3.45
N LEU A 48 3.45 1.66 2.64
CA LEU A 48 4.79 1.23 2.22
C LEU A 48 5.54 2.31 1.44
N VAL A 49 4.86 3.04 0.54
CA VAL A 49 5.47 4.14 -0.22
C VAL A 49 5.86 5.30 0.71
N ILE A 50 5.01 5.69 1.65
CA ILE A 50 5.31 6.75 2.62
C ILE A 50 6.51 6.35 3.49
N LEU A 51 6.53 5.10 3.98
CA LEU A 51 7.66 4.58 4.77
C LEU A 51 8.96 4.55 3.96
N PHE A 52 8.90 4.16 2.69
CA PHE A 52 10.06 4.18 1.80
C PHE A 52 10.70 5.57 1.73
N HIS A 53 9.89 6.61 1.52
CA HIS A 53 10.38 7.99 1.47
C HIS A 53 10.83 8.50 2.84
N SER A 54 10.07 8.20 3.90
CA SER A 54 10.37 8.64 5.27
C SER A 54 11.69 8.06 5.79
N MET A 55 11.99 6.81 5.47
CA MET A 55 13.24 6.13 5.83
C MET A 55 14.41 6.47 4.89
N ARG A 56 14.16 7.25 3.83
CA ARG A 56 15.17 7.76 2.89
C ARG A 56 16.00 6.66 2.23
N PHE A 57 15.41 5.50 1.96
CA PHE A 57 16.08 4.47 1.18
C PHE A 57 16.28 4.95 -0.26
N ARG A 58 17.50 4.78 -0.78
CA ARG A 58 17.79 5.10 -2.18
C ARG A 58 17.12 4.12 -3.16
N GLN A 59 17.01 2.85 -2.76
CA GLN A 59 16.55 1.76 -3.62
C GLN A 59 15.36 1.05 -3.01
N PHE A 60 14.25 1.00 -3.75
CA PHE A 60 13.01 0.38 -3.27
C PHE A 60 13.20 -1.11 -2.95
N LYS A 61 13.99 -1.85 -3.74
CA LYS A 61 14.29 -3.27 -3.47
C LYS A 61 14.93 -3.48 -2.09
N LYS A 62 15.86 -2.61 -1.69
CA LYS A 62 16.52 -2.70 -0.37
C LYS A 62 15.55 -2.38 0.76
N PHE A 63 14.72 -1.35 0.57
CA PHE A 63 13.63 -1.04 1.50
C PHE A 63 12.67 -2.22 1.65
N TYR A 64 12.24 -2.82 0.54
CA TYR A 64 11.26 -3.90 0.55
C TYR A 64 11.80 -5.16 1.24
N GLN A 65 13.09 -5.47 1.07
CA GLN A 65 13.78 -6.52 1.82
C GLN A 65 13.87 -6.20 3.32
N TYR A 66 14.09 -4.94 3.68
CA TYR A 66 14.07 -4.50 5.07
C TYR A 66 12.68 -4.72 5.69
N VAL A 67 11.62 -4.31 5.01
CA VAL A 67 10.22 -4.53 5.46
C VAL A 67 9.93 -6.03 5.63
N SER A 68 10.31 -6.87 4.66
CA SER A 68 10.00 -8.30 4.70
C SER A 68 10.67 -9.04 5.87
N ILE A 69 11.82 -8.55 6.33
CA ILE A 69 12.57 -9.14 7.45
C ILE A 69 12.13 -8.53 8.78
N PHE A 70 12.13 -7.19 8.88
CA PHE A 70 11.99 -6.48 10.16
C PHE A 70 10.57 -6.04 10.47
N MET A 71 9.68 -5.97 9.48
CA MET A 71 8.30 -5.46 9.63
C MET A 71 7.24 -6.52 9.28
N ARG A 72 7.63 -7.80 9.31
CA ARG A 72 6.75 -8.92 8.95
C ARG A 72 5.48 -9.02 9.82
N ARG A 73 5.54 -8.53 11.06
CA ARG A 73 4.37 -8.50 11.95
C ARG A 73 3.33 -7.49 11.47
N GLU A 74 3.77 -6.34 11.00
CA GLU A 74 2.90 -5.27 10.49
C GLU A 74 2.41 -5.58 9.07
N PHE A 75 3.21 -6.28 8.27
CA PHE A 75 2.87 -6.71 6.90
C PHE A 75 2.96 -8.24 6.73
N PRO A 76 2.02 -9.01 7.32
CA PRO A 76 2.10 -10.48 7.32
C PRO A 76 1.87 -11.11 5.94
N ARG A 77 1.14 -10.42 5.06
CA ARG A 77 0.80 -10.87 3.69
C ARG A 77 1.60 -10.15 2.62
N LEU A 78 2.80 -9.66 2.96
CA LEU A 78 3.67 -8.96 2.02
C LEU A 78 4.00 -9.86 0.80
N LEU A 79 3.93 -9.29 -0.40
CA LEU A 79 4.24 -9.98 -1.65
C LEU A 79 5.76 -10.22 -1.77
N SER A 80 6.18 -11.14 -2.64
CA SER A 80 7.60 -11.24 -2.99
C SER A 80 7.99 -10.17 -4.01
N TYR A 81 9.12 -9.50 -3.80
CA TYR A 81 9.68 -8.54 -4.75
C TYR A 81 10.79 -9.22 -5.58
N ASN A 82 10.40 -9.83 -6.70
CA ASN A 82 11.30 -10.61 -7.56
C ASN A 82 12.00 -9.77 -8.67
N ARG A 83 11.79 -8.45 -8.71
CA ARG A 83 12.41 -7.55 -9.69
C ARG A 83 13.87 -7.24 -9.34
#